data_AF-A0A957A8R8-F1
#
_entry.id   AF-A0A957A8R8-F1
#
_cell.length_a   1.000
_cell.length_b   1.000
_cell.length_c   1.000
_cell.angle_alpha   90.00
_cell.angle_beta   90.00
_cell.angle_gamma   90.00
#
_symmetry.space_group_name_H-M   'P 1'
#
loop_
_entity.id
_entity.type
_entity.pdbx_description
1 polymer ?
#
loop_
_entity_poly.entity_id
_entity_poly.type
_entity_poly.pdbx_seq_one_letter_code
_entity_poly.pdbx_strand_id
1 'polypeptide(L)'
;MATPTAFFEGQFVPLEQANINIMTHAFNYGTAVFEGVRGNWNADQGELYLFKVRDHVRRIRQSAKIMRMNIKYSEDEMCDILLEVAKRNDYREDIYLRPMVYKSAEVVGVRMHDLTDDFLVFATPFGAYLDPTQGARCATSSWRRTDDTMIPARAKVNGLYVNNAMAKTEAQLNGFDEAIMLNVDGHVSEGSGENIVMIRHGVLITPSPSDNILEGITLETALYIAEREFGLRIERRSIDRSELYIADEIFFTGTAAEV
;
A
#
# COMPACT_ATOMS: atom_id res chain seq x y z
N MET A 1 29.12 -7.07 -0.67
CA MET A 1 27.98 -6.20 -1.00
C MET A 1 28.03 -5.02 -0.06
N ALA A 2 27.72 -3.81 -0.54
CA ALA A 2 27.61 -2.65 0.36
C ALA A 2 26.45 -2.90 1.34
N THR A 3 26.60 -2.47 2.59
CA THR A 3 25.52 -2.56 3.58
C THR A 3 24.35 -1.70 3.12
N PRO A 4 23.11 -2.23 3.03
CA PRO A 4 21.96 -1.43 2.65
C PRO A 4 21.81 -0.20 3.54
N THR A 5 21.33 0.91 2.99
CA THR A 5 21.15 2.18 3.70
C THR A 5 19.67 2.47 3.92
N ALA A 6 19.32 2.96 5.10
CA ALA A 6 17.99 3.47 5.44
C ALA A 6 18.07 4.95 5.86
N PHE A 7 16.96 5.66 5.74
CA PHE A 7 16.75 6.93 6.43
C PHE A 7 16.02 6.67 7.74
N PHE A 8 16.63 7.00 8.86
CA PHE A 8 16.11 6.75 10.20
C PHE A 8 16.60 7.83 11.17
N GLU A 9 15.74 8.31 12.07
CA GLU A 9 16.04 9.37 13.05
C GLU A 9 16.67 10.63 12.44
N GLY A 10 16.28 10.96 11.20
CA GLY A 10 16.77 12.14 10.48
C GLY A 10 18.14 11.99 9.80
N GLN A 11 18.67 10.76 9.71
CA GLN A 11 19.98 10.49 9.13
C GLN A 11 19.93 9.30 8.16
N PHE A 12 20.87 9.25 7.23
CA PHE A 12 21.12 8.05 6.43
C PHE A 12 22.09 7.14 7.18
N VAL A 13 21.61 5.97 7.58
CA VAL A 13 22.35 5.00 8.40
C VAL A 13 22.40 3.64 7.70
N PRO A 14 23.41 2.79 7.99
CA PRO A 14 23.35 1.38 7.62
C PRO A 14 22.05 0.75 8.16
N LEU A 15 21.37 -0.07 7.36
CA LEU A 15 20.06 -0.63 7.68
C LEU A 15 20.06 -1.40 9.01
N GLU A 16 21.15 -2.11 9.32
CA GLU A 16 21.34 -2.84 10.58
C GLU A 16 21.38 -1.93 11.83
N GLN A 17 21.60 -0.63 11.65
CA GLN A 17 21.62 0.37 12.72
C GLN A 17 20.26 1.06 12.90
N ALA A 18 19.32 0.91 11.94
CA ALA A 18 17.97 1.46 12.02
C ALA A 18 17.08 0.59 12.95
N ASN A 19 17.27 0.74 14.26
CA ASN A 19 16.61 -0.09 15.28
C ASN A 19 15.54 0.70 16.05
N ILE A 20 14.35 0.10 16.20
CA ILE A 20 13.26 0.65 17.00
C ILE A 20 13.29 0.04 18.41
N ASN A 21 13.17 0.88 19.44
CA ASN A 21 13.03 0.42 20.82
C ASN A 21 11.69 -0.31 21.01
N ILE A 22 11.69 -1.43 21.74
CA ILE A 22 10.49 -2.22 22.05
C ILE A 22 9.39 -1.43 22.79
N MET A 23 9.72 -0.31 23.44
CA MET A 23 8.75 0.58 24.09
C MET A 23 8.05 1.54 23.10
N THR A 24 8.44 1.56 21.82
CA THR A 24 7.90 2.47 20.83
C THR A 24 6.39 2.29 20.67
N HIS A 25 5.64 3.39 20.77
CA HIS A 25 4.18 3.39 20.76
C HIS A 25 3.61 2.76 19.48
N ALA A 26 4.20 3.06 18.32
CA ALA A 26 3.79 2.45 17.05
C ALA A 26 3.98 0.93 17.00
N PHE A 27 5.05 0.41 17.62
CA PHE A 27 5.30 -1.03 17.69
C PHE A 27 4.24 -1.74 18.53
N ASN A 28 3.86 -1.15 19.66
CA ASN A 28 2.93 -1.75 20.61
C ASN A 28 1.45 -1.60 20.20
N TYR A 29 1.11 -0.56 19.43
CA TYR A 29 -0.29 -0.19 19.15
C TYR A 29 -0.64 -0.08 17.67
N GLY A 30 0.29 -0.38 16.75
CA GLY A 30 0.06 -0.28 15.31
C GLY A 30 -0.14 1.17 14.81
N THR A 31 0.26 2.16 15.61
CA THR A 31 0.06 3.59 15.36
C THR A 31 1.13 4.17 14.43
N ALA A 32 1.14 3.66 13.21
CA ALA A 32 1.99 4.11 12.11
C ALA A 32 1.19 4.12 10.80
N VAL A 33 1.65 4.92 9.85
CA VAL A 33 1.18 4.93 8.46
C VAL A 33 2.35 4.71 7.54
N PHE A 34 2.14 4.02 6.44
CA PHE A 34 3.22 3.68 5.52
C PHE A 34 2.81 3.92 4.07
N GLU A 35 3.82 3.88 3.21
CA GLU A 35 3.63 3.81 1.78
C GLU A 35 4.47 2.70 1.15
N GLY A 36 4.10 2.37 -0.07
CA GLY A 36 4.86 1.46 -0.90
C GLY A 36 5.17 2.12 -2.21
N VAL A 37 6.44 2.24 -2.57
CA VAL A 37 6.86 2.88 -3.83
C VAL A 37 7.73 1.90 -4.60
N ARG A 38 7.36 1.60 -5.84
CA ARG A 38 8.13 0.69 -6.70
C ARG A 38 9.20 1.46 -7.46
N GLY A 39 10.37 0.86 -7.55
CA GLY A 39 11.45 1.27 -8.44
C GLY A 39 11.67 0.18 -9.48
N ASN A 40 11.60 0.50 -10.77
CA ASN A 40 11.84 -0.46 -11.84
C ASN A 40 13.18 -0.19 -12.51
N TRP A 41 14.01 -1.22 -12.66
CA TRP A 41 15.33 -1.12 -13.26
C TRP A 41 15.25 -1.26 -14.78
N ASN A 42 15.69 -0.21 -15.48
CA ASN A 42 15.86 -0.27 -16.93
C ASN A 42 17.29 -0.68 -17.27
N ALA A 43 17.48 -1.95 -17.63
CA ALA A 43 18.79 -2.49 -17.97
C ALA A 43 19.43 -1.82 -19.21
N ASP A 44 18.62 -1.40 -20.18
CA ASP A 44 19.11 -0.77 -21.42
C ASP A 44 19.67 0.64 -21.16
N GLN A 45 19.10 1.34 -20.18
CA GLN A 45 19.53 2.69 -19.79
C GLN A 45 20.49 2.69 -18.59
N GLY A 46 20.55 1.59 -17.84
CA GLY A 46 21.31 1.52 -16.59
C GLY A 46 20.75 2.48 -15.52
N GLU A 47 19.43 2.71 -15.53
CA GLU A 47 18.75 3.66 -14.65
C GLU A 47 17.58 3.02 -13.89
N LEU A 48 17.37 3.48 -12.66
CA LEU A 48 16.26 3.07 -11.80
C LEU A 48 15.19 4.16 -11.78
N TYR A 49 13.95 3.81 -12.11
CA TYR A 49 12.83 4.74 -12.12
C TYR A 49 11.87 4.48 -10.97
N LEU A 50 11.72 5.45 -10.07
CA LEU A 50 10.72 5.39 -9.01
C LEU A 50 9.38 5.92 -9.51
N PHE A 51 8.33 5.11 -9.41
CA PHE A 51 7.03 5.45 -9.97
C PHE A 51 6.19 6.31 -9.02
N LYS A 52 5.71 7.47 -9.51
CA LYS A 52 4.76 8.37 -8.84
C LYS A 52 5.11 8.72 -7.37
N VAL A 53 6.40 8.89 -7.06
CA VAL A 53 6.92 9.21 -5.72
C VAL A 53 6.14 10.34 -5.03
N ARG A 54 5.85 11.42 -5.78
CA ARG A 54 5.12 12.58 -5.26
C ARG A 54 3.71 12.22 -4.76
N ASP A 55 3.01 11.36 -5.48
CA ASP A 55 1.63 10.98 -5.13
C ASP A 55 1.62 10.08 -3.89
N HIS A 56 2.61 9.19 -3.77
CA HIS A 56 2.82 8.42 -2.55
C HIS A 56 3.15 9.34 -1.36
N VAL A 57 4.03 10.31 -1.53
CA VAL A 57 4.36 11.30 -0.49
C VAL A 57 3.13 12.11 -0.06
N ARG A 58 2.26 12.52 -0.99
CA ARG A 58 1.00 13.19 -0.65
C ARG A 58 0.08 12.30 0.17
N ARG A 59 -0.07 11.03 -0.22
CA ARG A 59 -0.97 10.09 0.46
C ARG A 59 -0.47 9.71 1.87
N ILE A 60 0.85 9.53 2.08
CA ILE A 60 1.37 9.30 3.45
C ILE A 60 1.14 10.52 4.34
N ARG A 61 1.22 11.75 3.81
CA ARG A 61 0.89 12.97 4.57
C ARG A 61 -0.59 13.06 4.92
N GLN A 62 -1.48 12.69 4.00
CA GLN A 62 -2.92 12.59 4.29
C GLN A 62 -3.21 11.54 5.37
N SER A 63 -2.57 10.37 5.27
CA SER A 63 -2.67 9.30 6.28
C SER A 63 -2.16 9.77 7.64
N ALA A 64 -1.01 10.44 7.69
CA ALA A 64 -0.43 11.02 8.89
C ALA A 64 -1.36 12.08 9.52
N LYS A 65 -1.99 12.94 8.70
CA LYS A 65 -2.96 13.93 9.16
C LYS A 65 -4.17 13.27 9.83
N ILE A 66 -4.72 12.22 9.23
CA ILE A 66 -5.83 11.43 9.83
C ILE A 66 -5.40 10.87 11.19
N MET A 67 -4.17 10.36 11.28
CA MET A 67 -3.59 9.77 12.47
C MET A 67 -2.98 10.78 13.46
N ARG A 68 -3.23 12.09 13.30
CA ARG A 68 -2.68 13.16 14.16
C ARG A 68 -1.16 13.09 14.33
N MET A 69 -0.45 12.78 13.26
CA MET A 69 1.02 12.75 13.22
C MET A 69 1.54 14.03 12.57
N ASN A 70 2.62 14.57 13.14
CA ASN A 70 3.33 15.70 12.56
C ASN A 70 4.55 15.22 11.78
N ILE A 71 4.63 15.60 10.50
CA ILE A 71 5.79 15.31 9.65
C ILE A 71 6.62 16.60 9.55
N LYS A 72 7.85 16.55 10.07
CA LYS A 72 8.78 17.69 10.09
C LYS A 72 9.39 18.05 8.72
N TYR A 73 9.26 17.16 7.74
CA TYR A 73 9.73 17.35 6.37
C TYR A 73 8.60 17.87 5.46
N SER A 74 8.95 18.70 4.49
CA SER A 74 8.11 19.08 3.36
C SER A 74 7.92 17.92 2.36
N GLU A 75 6.96 18.05 1.44
CA GLU A 75 6.76 17.04 0.38
C GLU A 75 8.00 16.90 -0.52
N ASP A 76 8.72 17.99 -0.78
CA ASP A 76 9.96 17.98 -1.57
C ASP A 76 11.06 17.23 -0.83
N GLU A 77 11.32 17.56 0.44
CA GLU A 77 12.33 16.87 1.25
C GLU A 77 12.03 15.38 1.39
N MET A 78 10.76 14.99 1.55
CA MET A 78 10.39 13.57 1.59
C MET A 78 10.70 12.88 0.25
N CYS A 79 10.39 13.50 -0.89
CA CYS A 79 10.74 12.93 -2.20
C CYS A 79 12.25 12.76 -2.34
N ASP A 80 13.02 13.78 -1.95
CA ASP A 80 14.48 13.76 -2.00
C ASP A 80 15.07 12.67 -1.10
N ILE A 81 14.52 12.48 0.11
CA ILE A 81 14.91 11.39 1.01
C ILE A 81 14.68 10.02 0.34
N LEU A 82 13.52 9.79 -0.29
CA LEU A 82 13.22 8.53 -0.97
C LEU A 82 14.21 8.26 -2.12
N LEU A 83 14.46 9.28 -2.95
CA LEU A 83 15.42 9.22 -4.05
C LEU A 83 16.84 8.94 -3.55
N GLU A 84 17.25 9.58 -2.46
CA GLU A 84 18.58 9.41 -1.88
C GLU A 84 18.75 8.02 -1.24
N VAL A 85 17.72 7.46 -0.60
CA VAL A 85 17.73 6.06 -0.15
C VAL A 85 17.93 5.12 -1.35
N ALA A 86 17.19 5.30 -2.44
CA ALA A 86 17.36 4.46 -3.63
C ALA A 86 18.78 4.57 -4.21
N LYS A 87 19.30 5.80 -4.37
CA LYS A 87 20.66 6.06 -4.89
C LYS A 87 21.76 5.43 -4.05
N ARG A 88 21.70 5.56 -2.72
CA ARG A 88 22.74 5.04 -1.81
C ARG A 88 22.80 3.52 -1.79
N ASN A 89 21.69 2.84 -2.05
CA ASN A 89 21.66 1.39 -2.12
C ASN A 89 22.18 0.85 -3.47
N ASP A 90 22.17 1.64 -4.54
CA ASP A 90 22.65 1.29 -5.90
C ASP A 90 22.19 -0.10 -6.39
N TYR A 91 20.94 -0.45 -6.11
CA TYR A 91 20.34 -1.68 -6.63
C TYR A 91 20.17 -1.59 -8.15
N ARG A 92 20.58 -2.65 -8.86
CA ARG A 92 20.48 -2.78 -10.33
C ARG A 92 19.44 -3.84 -10.72
N GLU A 93 18.32 -3.77 -10.03
CA GLU A 93 17.16 -4.65 -10.15
C GLU A 93 15.93 -3.90 -9.63
N ASP A 94 14.74 -4.49 -9.79
CA ASP A 94 13.51 -3.92 -9.27
C ASP A 94 13.52 -3.87 -7.74
N ILE A 95 13.04 -2.76 -7.20
CA ILE A 95 13.03 -2.49 -5.76
C ILE A 95 11.67 -2.02 -5.26
N TYR A 96 11.51 -2.12 -3.95
CA TYR A 96 10.39 -1.56 -3.22
C TYR A 96 10.90 -0.68 -2.08
N LEU A 97 10.52 0.59 -2.09
CA LEU A 97 10.74 1.51 -0.97
C LEU A 97 9.57 1.46 0.01
N ARG A 98 9.91 1.51 1.29
CA ARG A 98 8.96 1.51 2.42
C ARG A 98 9.15 2.75 3.29
N PRO A 99 8.65 3.92 2.86
CA PRO A 99 8.47 5.06 3.76
C PRO A 99 7.41 4.78 4.84
N MET A 100 7.64 5.26 6.06
CA MET A 100 6.71 5.13 7.18
C MET A 100 6.80 6.34 8.12
N VAL A 101 5.65 6.83 8.57
CA VAL A 101 5.52 7.84 9.65
C VAL A 101 4.88 7.15 10.84
N TYR A 102 5.45 7.31 12.03
CA TYR A 102 5.05 6.53 13.20
C TYR A 102 5.12 7.32 14.50
N LYS A 103 4.26 6.94 15.47
CA LYS A 103 4.38 7.41 16.87
C LYS A 103 5.64 6.82 17.50
N SER A 104 6.72 7.60 17.51
CA SER A 104 8.06 7.20 17.97
C SER A 104 8.22 7.23 19.49
N ALA A 105 7.29 7.84 20.21
CA ALA A 105 7.35 7.95 21.66
C ALA A 105 7.49 6.57 22.34
N GLU A 106 8.45 6.46 23.26
CA GLU A 106 8.70 5.25 24.05
C GLU A 106 7.84 5.26 25.33
N VAL A 107 6.53 5.10 25.18
CA VAL A 107 5.58 5.23 26.30
C VAL A 107 4.41 4.27 26.15
N VAL A 108 3.94 3.75 27.28
CA VAL A 108 2.71 2.95 27.38
C VAL A 108 1.52 3.89 27.61
N GLY A 109 0.45 3.71 26.85
CA GLY A 109 -0.82 4.43 27.02
C GLY A 109 -1.47 4.84 25.71
N VAL A 110 -2.63 4.25 25.41
CA VAL A 110 -3.34 4.35 24.12
C VAL A 110 -3.89 5.76 23.88
N ARG A 111 -3.19 6.54 23.04
CA ARG A 111 -3.64 7.85 22.56
C ARG A 111 -2.93 8.23 21.26
N MET A 112 -3.37 9.33 20.63
CA MET A 112 -2.74 9.87 19.41
C MET A 112 -2.18 11.29 19.58
N HIS A 113 -2.39 11.93 20.74
CA HIS A 113 -1.93 13.28 21.07
C HIS A 113 -0.78 13.22 22.09
N ASP A 114 0.04 14.28 22.13
CA ASP A 114 1.18 14.41 23.06
C ASP A 114 2.13 13.21 23.01
N LEU A 115 2.50 12.84 21.79
CA LEU A 115 3.47 11.79 21.43
C LEU A 115 4.40 12.35 20.36
N THR A 116 5.67 11.95 20.38
CA THR A 116 6.62 12.25 19.30
C THR A 116 6.30 11.40 18.07
N ASP A 117 6.57 11.99 16.90
CA ASP A 117 6.44 11.38 15.59
C ASP A 117 7.82 11.30 14.93
N ASP A 118 8.08 10.25 14.15
CA ASP A 118 9.24 10.24 13.27
C ASP A 118 8.93 9.59 11.91
N PHE A 119 9.87 9.75 10.98
CA PHE A 119 9.78 9.28 9.60
C PHE A 119 11.00 8.44 9.24
N LEU A 120 10.76 7.26 8.68
CA LEU A 120 11.78 6.35 8.21
C LEU A 120 11.54 5.91 6.76
N VAL A 121 12.60 5.50 6.09
CA VAL A 121 12.55 4.94 4.73
C VAL A 121 13.62 3.86 4.59
N PHE A 122 13.26 2.70 4.05
CA PHE A 122 14.23 1.71 3.57
C PHE A 122 13.82 1.19 2.19
N ALA A 123 14.76 0.54 1.51
CA ALA A 123 14.54 -0.10 0.22
C ALA A 123 14.97 -1.58 0.30
N THR A 124 14.36 -2.43 -0.52
CA THR A 124 14.76 -3.82 -0.72
C THR A 124 14.55 -4.22 -2.18
N PRO A 125 15.36 -5.13 -2.74
CA PRO A 125 15.00 -5.85 -3.95
C PRO A 125 13.62 -6.48 -3.81
N PHE A 126 12.82 -6.41 -4.87
CA PHE A 126 11.44 -6.87 -4.82
C PHE A 126 10.96 -7.32 -6.21
N GLY A 127 10.66 -8.61 -6.33
CA GLY A 127 10.13 -9.21 -7.56
C GLY A 127 8.60 -9.16 -7.64
N ALA A 128 8.02 -10.03 -8.47
CA ALA A 128 6.58 -10.13 -8.65
C ALA A 128 5.89 -10.62 -7.36
N TYR A 129 4.84 -9.90 -6.96
CA TYR A 129 4.06 -10.22 -5.75
C TYR A 129 2.97 -11.26 -6.02
N LEU A 130 2.33 -11.19 -7.19
CA LEU A 130 1.49 -12.22 -7.79
C LEU A 130 2.10 -12.59 -9.14
N ASP A 131 1.91 -13.82 -9.62
CA ASP A 131 2.39 -14.22 -10.94
C ASP A 131 1.49 -13.59 -12.03
N PRO A 132 1.99 -12.59 -12.79
CA PRO A 132 1.18 -11.90 -13.80
C PRO A 132 0.88 -12.79 -15.02
N THR A 133 1.56 -13.93 -15.16
CA THR A 133 1.41 -14.82 -16.33
C THR A 133 0.32 -15.88 -16.16
N GLN A 134 -0.02 -16.23 -14.92
CA GLN A 134 -1.01 -17.27 -14.61
C GLN A 134 -2.32 -16.71 -14.05
N GLY A 135 -2.33 -15.45 -13.62
CA GLY A 135 -3.41 -14.87 -12.83
C GLY A 135 -3.44 -15.44 -11.41
N ALA A 136 -4.38 -14.96 -10.60
CA ALA A 136 -4.53 -15.38 -9.20
C ALA A 136 -5.87 -16.08 -8.97
N ARG A 137 -5.84 -17.27 -8.37
CA ARG A 137 -7.06 -17.95 -7.88
C ARG A 137 -7.42 -17.33 -6.54
N CYS A 138 -8.57 -16.68 -6.46
CA CYS A 138 -8.96 -15.92 -5.29
C CYS A 138 -10.08 -16.59 -4.49
N ALA A 139 -10.09 -16.38 -3.17
CA ALA A 139 -11.19 -16.76 -2.30
C ALA A 139 -11.84 -15.52 -1.67
N THR A 140 -13.17 -15.49 -1.59
CA THR A 140 -13.84 -14.50 -0.74
C THR A 140 -13.57 -14.84 0.73
N SER A 141 -12.92 -13.93 1.45
CA SER A 141 -12.53 -14.15 2.84
C SER A 141 -13.74 -14.14 3.78
N SER A 142 -13.65 -14.88 4.89
CA SER A 142 -14.58 -14.75 6.01
C SER A 142 -14.32 -13.48 6.85
N TRP A 143 -13.11 -12.93 6.78
CA TRP A 143 -12.74 -11.65 7.39
C TRP A 143 -13.32 -10.50 6.56
N ARG A 144 -14.14 -9.68 7.21
CA ARG A 144 -14.68 -8.47 6.61
C ARG A 144 -13.64 -7.37 6.62
N ARG A 145 -13.70 -6.49 5.63
CA ARG A 145 -12.91 -5.27 5.57
C ARG A 145 -13.28 -4.37 6.74
N THR A 146 -12.26 -3.85 7.42
CA THR A 146 -12.44 -2.90 8.53
C THR A 146 -13.21 -1.67 8.07
N ASP A 147 -14.28 -1.32 8.78
CA ASP A 147 -15.08 -0.12 8.50
C ASP A 147 -14.33 1.16 8.89
N ASP A 148 -14.55 2.25 8.16
CA ASP A 148 -13.85 3.51 8.35
C ASP A 148 -14.01 4.10 9.76
N THR A 149 -15.15 3.83 10.42
CA THR A 149 -15.42 4.28 11.79
C THR A 149 -14.68 3.46 12.86
N MET A 150 -14.10 2.32 12.49
CA MET A 150 -13.28 1.46 13.36
C MET A 150 -11.80 1.83 13.23
N ILE A 151 -11.27 1.77 12.00
CA ILE A 151 -9.93 2.26 11.64
C ILE A 151 -10.08 2.95 10.27
N PRO A 152 -9.65 4.22 10.11
CA PRO A 152 -9.88 4.96 8.87
C PRO A 152 -9.29 4.25 7.64
N ALA A 153 -10.15 3.84 6.72
CA ALA A 153 -9.77 3.03 5.56
C ALA A 153 -8.99 3.84 4.51
N ARG A 154 -9.17 5.16 4.49
CA ARG A 154 -8.45 6.10 3.61
C ARG A 154 -7.01 6.36 4.07
N ALA A 155 -6.68 6.03 5.31
CA ALA A 155 -5.30 6.07 5.79
C ALA A 155 -4.64 4.69 5.64
N LYS A 156 -3.43 4.66 5.11
CA LYS A 156 -2.66 3.41 4.97
C LYS A 156 -1.96 3.06 6.29
N VAL A 157 -2.76 2.66 7.28
CA VAL A 157 -2.36 2.46 8.69
C VAL A 157 -1.78 1.06 8.91
N ASN A 158 -0.65 0.93 9.60
CA ASN A 158 -0.03 -0.36 9.90
C ASN A 158 -0.97 -1.30 10.68
N GLY A 159 -1.60 -0.83 11.76
CA GLY A 159 -2.50 -1.64 12.60
C GLY A 159 -3.71 -2.22 11.84
N LEU A 160 -4.15 -1.56 10.76
CA LEU A 160 -5.23 -2.06 9.90
C LEU A 160 -4.81 -3.37 9.20
N TYR A 161 -3.54 -3.53 8.87
CA TYR A 161 -3.03 -4.69 8.12
C TYR A 161 -3.06 -6.01 8.91
N VAL A 162 -3.41 -5.99 10.21
CA VAL A 162 -3.75 -7.23 10.93
C VAL A 162 -4.98 -7.89 10.29
N ASN A 163 -6.02 -7.12 9.97
CA ASN A 163 -7.23 -7.61 9.31
C ASN A 163 -6.91 -8.18 7.92
N ASN A 164 -6.12 -7.45 7.14
CA ASN A 164 -5.69 -7.86 5.81
C ASN A 164 -4.81 -9.13 5.84
N ALA A 165 -3.88 -9.23 6.79
CA ALA A 165 -3.04 -10.40 6.96
C ALA A 165 -3.85 -11.65 7.32
N MET A 166 -4.89 -11.51 8.15
CA MET A 166 -5.81 -12.61 8.47
C MET A 166 -6.57 -13.10 7.23
N ALA A 167 -7.06 -12.17 6.39
CA ALA A 167 -7.74 -12.51 5.14
C ALA A 167 -6.80 -13.23 4.17
N LYS A 168 -5.60 -12.69 3.93
CA LYS A 168 -4.59 -13.31 3.06
C LYS A 168 -4.19 -14.70 3.55
N THR A 169 -3.95 -14.83 4.86
CA THR A 169 -3.55 -16.09 5.49
C THR A 169 -4.65 -17.14 5.36
N GLU A 170 -5.91 -16.76 5.57
CA GLU A 170 -7.04 -17.66 5.35
C GLU A 170 -7.09 -18.17 3.90
N ALA A 171 -6.98 -17.29 2.91
CA ALA A 171 -7.02 -17.71 1.51
C ALA A 171 -5.87 -18.66 1.17
N GLN A 172 -4.65 -18.34 1.58
CA GLN A 172 -3.45 -19.14 1.32
C GLN A 172 -3.50 -20.51 2.00
N LEU A 173 -3.94 -20.58 3.25
CA LEU A 173 -4.12 -21.87 3.95
C LEU A 173 -5.22 -22.74 3.33
N ASN A 174 -6.17 -22.14 2.62
CA ASN A 174 -7.19 -22.84 1.85
C ASN A 174 -6.78 -23.12 0.39
N GLY A 175 -5.52 -22.89 0.02
CA GLY A 175 -4.96 -23.22 -1.29
C GLY A 175 -5.30 -22.23 -2.41
N PHE A 176 -5.71 -21.01 -2.06
CA PHE A 176 -5.87 -19.88 -2.97
C PHE A 176 -4.66 -18.95 -2.92
N ASP A 177 -4.50 -18.11 -3.94
CA ASP A 177 -3.35 -17.25 -4.09
C ASP A 177 -3.57 -15.89 -3.39
N GLU A 178 -4.82 -15.41 -3.37
CA GLU A 178 -5.19 -14.14 -2.73
C GLU A 178 -6.63 -14.14 -2.18
N ALA A 179 -6.92 -13.24 -1.25
CA ALA A 179 -8.24 -13.01 -0.67
C ALA A 179 -8.97 -11.85 -1.36
N ILE A 180 -10.30 -11.96 -1.48
CA ILE A 180 -11.21 -10.84 -1.78
C ILE A 180 -12.00 -10.55 -0.51
N MET A 181 -11.90 -9.32 -0.02
CA MET A 181 -12.59 -8.87 1.19
C MET A 181 -13.89 -8.15 0.84
N LEU A 182 -14.93 -8.44 1.61
CA LEU A 182 -16.20 -7.72 1.54
C LEU A 182 -16.29 -6.70 2.68
N ASN A 183 -16.94 -5.57 2.43
CA ASN A 183 -17.30 -4.62 3.48
C ASN A 183 -18.40 -5.18 4.41
N VAL A 184 -18.77 -4.39 5.42
CA VAL A 184 -19.76 -4.78 6.44
C VAL A 184 -21.17 -4.99 5.87
N ASP A 185 -21.52 -4.28 4.80
CA ASP A 185 -22.80 -4.38 4.11
C ASP A 185 -22.86 -5.57 3.13
N GLY A 186 -21.72 -6.22 2.87
CA GLY A 186 -21.63 -7.40 2.03
C GLY A 186 -21.19 -7.14 0.59
N HIS A 187 -20.87 -5.90 0.24
CA HIS A 187 -20.31 -5.55 -1.06
C HIS A 187 -18.80 -5.79 -1.10
N VAL A 188 -18.27 -6.02 -2.30
CA VAL A 188 -16.85 -6.18 -2.55
C VAL A 188 -16.13 -4.87 -2.23
N SER A 189 -15.05 -4.96 -1.44
CA SER A 189 -14.19 -3.83 -1.13
C SER A 189 -12.89 -3.95 -1.92
N GLU A 190 -11.97 -4.82 -1.50
CA GLU A 190 -10.63 -4.90 -2.07
C GLU A 190 -10.03 -6.30 -1.88
N GLY A 191 -8.88 -6.56 -2.49
CA GLY A 191 -8.02 -7.68 -2.12
C GLY A 191 -7.36 -7.47 -0.75
N SER A 192 -6.52 -8.39 -0.29
CA SER A 192 -5.83 -8.19 0.99
C SER A 192 -4.78 -7.07 0.93
N GLY A 193 -4.22 -6.77 -0.24
CA GLY A 193 -3.23 -5.71 -0.44
C GLY A 193 -3.47 -4.83 -1.68
N GLU A 194 -4.57 -5.07 -2.40
CA GLU A 194 -4.78 -4.61 -3.77
C GLU A 194 -6.20 -4.06 -3.95
N ASN A 195 -6.39 -3.05 -4.78
CA ASN A 195 -7.75 -2.72 -5.24
C ASN A 195 -8.23 -3.74 -6.28
N ILE A 196 -9.53 -3.92 -6.42
CA ILE A 196 -10.13 -4.84 -7.38
C ILE A 196 -10.89 -4.08 -8.47
N VAL A 197 -10.78 -4.55 -9.71
CA VAL A 197 -11.50 -4.04 -10.87
C VAL A 197 -12.17 -5.20 -11.58
N MET A 198 -13.43 -5.00 -11.97
CA MET A 198 -14.24 -5.94 -12.72
C MET A 198 -14.58 -5.34 -14.09
N ILE A 199 -14.52 -6.13 -15.15
CA ILE A 199 -15.07 -5.76 -16.45
C ILE A 199 -16.40 -6.50 -16.64
N ARG A 200 -17.44 -5.75 -17.00
CA ARG A 200 -18.74 -6.33 -17.30
C ARG A 200 -19.45 -5.53 -18.40
N HIS A 201 -19.83 -6.22 -19.47
CA HIS A 201 -20.45 -5.62 -20.66
C HIS A 201 -19.62 -4.46 -21.25
N GLY A 202 -18.29 -4.61 -21.25
CA GLY A 202 -17.35 -3.62 -21.76
C GLY A 202 -17.15 -2.38 -20.88
N VAL A 203 -17.65 -2.39 -19.63
CA VAL A 203 -17.46 -1.31 -18.65
C VAL A 203 -16.48 -1.76 -17.57
N LEU A 204 -15.48 -0.93 -17.24
CA LEU A 204 -14.64 -1.11 -16.07
C LEU A 204 -15.37 -0.63 -14.82
N ILE A 205 -15.46 -1.48 -13.82
CA ILE A 205 -16.20 -1.24 -12.58
C ILE A 205 -15.26 -1.51 -11.41
N THR A 206 -15.13 -0.55 -10.51
CA THR A 206 -14.38 -0.72 -9.26
C THR A 206 -15.20 -0.23 -8.08
N PRO A 207 -15.03 -0.79 -6.87
CA PRO A 207 -15.72 -0.30 -5.68
C PRO A 207 -15.50 1.21 -5.46
N SER A 208 -16.49 1.88 -4.89
CA SER A 208 -16.35 3.30 -4.57
C SER A 208 -15.46 3.49 -3.34
N PRO A 209 -14.79 4.65 -3.17
CA PRO A 209 -14.06 4.95 -1.93
C PRO A 209 -14.89 4.78 -0.65
N SER A 210 -16.21 5.00 -0.75
CA SER A 210 -17.17 4.78 0.34
C SER A 210 -17.37 3.32 0.73
N ASP A 211 -16.96 2.35 -0.11
CA ASP A 211 -17.01 0.91 0.19
C ASP A 211 -15.80 0.44 1.02
N ASN A 212 -15.07 1.36 1.64
CA ASN A 212 -13.93 1.10 2.53
C ASN A 212 -12.66 0.55 1.86
N ILE A 213 -12.48 0.89 0.59
CA ILE A 213 -11.20 0.70 -0.12
C ILE A 213 -10.15 1.74 0.28
N LEU A 214 -8.89 1.38 0.12
CA LEU A 214 -7.81 2.36 0.03
C LEU A 214 -7.83 3.02 -1.36
N GLU A 215 -7.65 4.33 -1.43
CA GLU A 215 -7.56 5.06 -2.70
C GLU A 215 -6.20 4.79 -3.39
N GLY A 216 -6.14 3.74 -4.21
CA GLY A 216 -4.92 3.20 -4.82
C GLY A 216 -4.34 4.05 -5.95
N ILE A 217 -3.06 4.40 -5.87
CA ILE A 217 -2.35 5.10 -6.95
C ILE A 217 -2.26 4.25 -8.23
N THR A 218 -2.09 2.93 -8.09
CA THR A 218 -2.09 2.01 -9.24
C THR A 218 -3.49 1.92 -9.87
N LEU A 219 -4.55 1.84 -9.06
CA LEU A 219 -5.93 1.89 -9.54
C LEU A 219 -6.18 3.15 -10.38
N GLU A 220 -5.87 4.33 -9.82
CA GLU A 220 -6.04 5.60 -10.55
C GLU A 220 -5.24 5.64 -11.86
N THR A 221 -4.06 5.04 -11.86
CA THR A 221 -3.21 4.96 -13.06
C THR A 221 -3.82 4.02 -14.12
N ALA A 222 -4.28 2.83 -13.72
CA ALA A 222 -4.90 1.88 -14.62
C ALA A 222 -6.20 2.43 -15.22
N LEU A 223 -7.04 3.08 -14.39
CA LEU A 223 -8.26 3.75 -14.83
C LEU A 223 -7.96 4.91 -15.79
N TYR A 224 -6.95 5.74 -15.51
CA TYR A 224 -6.53 6.81 -16.41
C TYR A 224 -6.11 6.26 -17.78
N ILE A 225 -5.29 5.20 -17.81
CA ILE A 225 -4.86 4.56 -19.07
C ILE A 225 -6.05 3.97 -19.81
N ALA A 226 -6.94 3.24 -19.12
CA ALA A 226 -8.15 2.64 -19.69
C ALA A 226 -9.06 3.69 -20.35
N GLU A 227 -9.27 4.84 -19.71
CA GLU A 227 -10.07 5.93 -20.27
C GLU A 227 -9.37 6.58 -21.47
N ARG A 228 -8.08 6.92 -21.33
CA ARG A 228 -7.40 7.83 -22.26
C ARG A 228 -6.86 7.13 -23.50
N GLU A 229 -6.30 5.95 -23.33
CA GLU A 229 -5.65 5.22 -24.42
C GLU A 229 -6.64 4.25 -25.10
N PHE A 230 -7.64 3.76 -24.35
CA PHE A 230 -8.56 2.73 -24.84
C PHE A 230 -10.02 3.19 -24.93
N GLY A 231 -10.37 4.37 -24.41
CA GLY A 231 -11.73 4.91 -24.48
C GLY A 231 -12.77 4.10 -23.68
N LEU A 232 -12.32 3.35 -22.66
CA LEU A 232 -13.21 2.50 -21.86
C LEU A 232 -14.02 3.33 -20.87
N ARG A 233 -15.31 2.99 -20.72
CA ARG A 233 -16.18 3.59 -19.71
C ARG A 233 -15.80 3.05 -18.33
N ILE A 234 -15.71 3.96 -17.36
CA ILE A 234 -15.39 3.65 -15.97
C ILE A 234 -16.60 3.95 -15.08
N GLU A 235 -16.92 3.03 -14.20
CA GLU A 235 -17.91 3.19 -13.13
C GLU A 235 -17.29 2.92 -11.77
N ARG A 236 -17.57 3.83 -10.82
CA ARG A 236 -17.29 3.60 -9.40
C ARG A 236 -18.60 3.38 -8.69
N ARG A 237 -18.83 2.16 -8.21
CA ARG A 237 -20.03 1.76 -7.49
C ARG A 237 -19.75 0.52 -6.65
N SER A 238 -20.59 0.26 -5.66
CA SER A 238 -20.57 -1.00 -4.94
C SER A 238 -20.77 -2.17 -5.90
N ILE A 239 -20.04 -3.27 -5.66
CA ILE A 239 -20.10 -4.50 -6.44
C ILE A 239 -20.58 -5.61 -5.52
N ASP A 240 -21.62 -6.35 -5.91
CA ASP A 240 -22.05 -7.52 -5.13
C ASP A 240 -21.13 -8.71 -5.39
N ARG A 241 -20.95 -9.57 -4.38
CA ARG A 241 -20.15 -10.79 -4.53
C ARG A 241 -20.60 -11.65 -5.72
N SER A 242 -21.91 -11.74 -5.97
CA SER A 242 -22.46 -12.51 -7.08
C SER A 242 -22.04 -11.97 -8.44
N GLU A 243 -21.77 -10.65 -8.56
CA GLU A 243 -21.32 -10.05 -9.81
C GLU A 243 -19.94 -10.54 -10.22
N LEU A 244 -19.06 -10.85 -9.25
CA LEU A 244 -17.74 -11.39 -9.55
C LEU A 244 -17.80 -12.72 -10.32
N TYR A 245 -18.82 -13.55 -10.08
CA TYR A 245 -18.96 -14.84 -10.76
C TYR A 245 -19.53 -14.72 -12.17
N ILE A 246 -20.09 -13.58 -12.53
CA ILE A 246 -20.68 -13.30 -13.85
C ILE A 246 -19.97 -12.15 -14.57
N ALA A 247 -18.80 -11.76 -14.08
CA ALA A 247 -17.92 -10.80 -14.71
C ALA A 247 -17.33 -11.38 -15.99
N ASP A 248 -17.03 -10.50 -16.95
CA ASP A 248 -16.26 -10.91 -18.13
C ASP A 248 -14.78 -11.10 -17.73
N GLU A 249 -14.23 -10.18 -16.96
CA GLU A 249 -12.85 -10.22 -16.44
C GLU A 249 -12.75 -9.58 -15.05
N ILE A 250 -11.76 -9.99 -14.26
CA ILE A 250 -11.43 -9.39 -12.95
C ILE A 250 -9.92 -9.32 -12.83
N PHE A 251 -9.41 -8.19 -12.35
CA PHE A 251 -7.99 -8.03 -12.03
C PHE A 251 -7.80 -7.20 -10.76
N PHE A 252 -6.61 -7.34 -10.17
CA PHE A 252 -6.19 -6.53 -9.05
C PHE A 252 -5.32 -5.38 -9.50
N THR A 253 -5.22 -4.33 -8.68
CA THR A 253 -4.23 -3.27 -8.89
C THR A 253 -3.54 -2.91 -7.58
N GLY A 254 -2.22 -2.76 -7.62
CA GLY A 254 -1.46 -2.34 -6.45
C GLY A 254 0.00 -2.07 -6.77
N THR A 255 0.73 -1.37 -5.90
CA THR A 255 2.14 -1.08 -6.16
C THR A 255 3.00 -2.35 -6.18
N ALA A 256 2.69 -3.31 -5.30
CA ALA A 256 3.34 -4.62 -5.31
C ALA A 256 2.76 -5.56 -6.37
N ALA A 257 1.42 -5.60 -6.49
CA ALA A 257 0.71 -6.52 -7.38
C ALA A 257 0.74 -6.12 -8.86
N GLU A 258 1.03 -4.86 -9.18
CA GLU A 258 0.90 -4.30 -10.53
C GLU A 258 -0.55 -4.40 -11.05
N VAL A 259 -0.77 -5.15 -12.13
CA VAL A 259 -2.07 -5.50 -12.73
C VAL A 259 -2.10 -7.00 -12.97
#